data_AF-A0A852YZT1-F1
#
_entry.id   AF-A0A852YZT1-F1
#
_cell.length_a   1.000
_cell.length_b   1.000
_cell.length_c   1.000
_cell.angle_alpha   90.00
_cell.angle_beta   90.00
_cell.angle_gamma   90.00
#
_symmetry.space_group_name_H-M   'P 1'
#
loop_
_entity.id
_entity.type
_entity.pdbx_description
1 polymer ?
#
loop_
_entity_poly.entity_id
_entity_poly.type
_entity_poly.pdbx_seq_one_letter_code
_entity_poly.pdbx_strand_id
1 'polypeptide(L)'
;MPTESITELTTELRTLDPDADDADLEVLREVVGRARVVFLGESAHFTAEFNRIRDRVLRFLVRRMGFSALVLESGLPEGLAVGRWVRGRAG
;
A
#
# COMPACT_ATOMS: atom_id res chain seq x y z
N MET A 1 11.62 -30.55 3.75
CA MET A 1 11.11 -29.23 3.32
C MET A 1 11.62 -28.98 1.92
N PRO A 2 10.82 -28.46 0.97
CA PRO A 2 11.35 -28.04 -0.31
C PRO A 2 12.42 -26.96 -0.06
N THR A 3 13.58 -27.10 -0.71
CA THR A 3 14.72 -26.18 -0.71
C THR A 3 14.66 -25.28 -1.93
N GLU A 4 13.54 -24.60 -2.13
CA GLU A 4 13.49 -23.55 -3.16
C GLU A 4 14.20 -22.31 -2.61
N SER A 5 14.99 -21.66 -3.46
CA SER A 5 15.69 -20.44 -3.06
C SER A 5 14.67 -19.32 -2.86
N ILE A 6 14.87 -18.46 -1.85
CA ILE A 6 13.99 -17.30 -1.64
C ILE A 6 13.91 -16.43 -2.89
N THR A 7 15.00 -16.36 -3.67
CA THR A 7 15.04 -15.61 -4.93
C THR A 7 14.08 -16.15 -5.98
N GLU A 8 13.76 -17.44 -5.95
CA GLU A 8 12.81 -18.08 -6.86
C GLU A 8 11.35 -17.80 -6.47
N LEU A 9 11.13 -17.33 -5.23
CA LEU A 9 9.81 -17.04 -4.66
C LEU A 9 9.55 -15.54 -4.47
N THR A 10 10.49 -14.69 -4.87
CA THR A 10 10.38 -13.23 -4.72
C THR A 10 10.03 -12.55 -6.04
N THR A 11 9.15 -11.56 -5.98
CA THR A 11 8.99 -10.56 -7.04
C THR A 11 9.81 -9.34 -6.69
N GLU A 12 10.67 -8.91 -7.61
CA GLU A 12 11.51 -7.72 -7.41
C GLU A 12 10.70 -6.44 -7.60
N LEU A 13 10.85 -5.50 -6.67
CA LEU A 13 10.37 -4.12 -6.81
C LEU A 13 11.45 -3.30 -7.51
N ARG A 14 11.10 -2.67 -8.64
CA ARG A 14 12.06 -1.95 -9.49
C ARG A 14 12.25 -0.50 -9.07
N THR A 15 11.30 0.07 -8.34
CA THR A 15 11.32 1.47 -7.94
C THR A 15 10.51 1.73 -6.66
N LEU A 16 10.75 2.89 -6.05
CA LEU A 16 9.94 3.43 -4.96
C LEU A 16 9.11 4.66 -5.39
N ASP A 17 9.14 5.03 -6.67
CA ASP A 17 8.37 6.14 -7.22
C ASP A 17 6.86 5.80 -7.35
N PRO A 18 5.96 6.53 -6.66
CA PRO A 18 4.50 6.34 -6.73
C PRO A 18 3.81 6.83 -8.00
N ASP A 19 4.57 7.46 -8.90
CA ASP A 19 4.09 7.86 -10.23
C ASP A 19 4.64 6.96 -11.35
N ALA A 20 5.53 6.01 -11.04
CA ALA A 20 5.99 4.99 -11.99
C ALA A 20 4.86 3.99 -12.34
N ASP A 21 5.10 3.15 -13.36
CA ASP A 21 4.18 2.08 -13.70
C ASP A 21 4.11 1.01 -12.59
N ASP A 22 3.00 0.28 -12.57
CA ASP A 22 2.69 -0.71 -11.52
C ASP A 22 3.03 -2.15 -11.94
N ALA A 23 3.80 -2.38 -13.01
CA ALA A 23 4.01 -3.73 -13.53
C ALA A 23 4.71 -4.67 -12.53
N ASP A 24 5.59 -4.12 -11.69
CA ASP A 24 6.27 -4.84 -10.61
C ASP A 24 5.37 -5.14 -9.39
N LEU A 25 4.17 -4.55 -9.33
CA LEU A 25 3.18 -4.76 -8.27
C LEU A 25 2.07 -5.74 -8.66
N GLU A 26 2.03 -6.24 -9.90
CA GLU A 26 0.93 -7.08 -10.38
C GLU A 26 0.78 -8.39 -9.57
N VAL A 27 1.87 -8.89 -8.98
CA VAL A 27 1.87 -10.03 -8.04
C VAL A 27 0.89 -9.82 -6.88
N LEU A 28 0.66 -8.56 -6.47
CA LEU A 28 -0.27 -8.25 -5.38
C LEU A 28 -1.71 -8.62 -5.71
N ARG A 29 -2.11 -8.73 -6.99
CA ARG A 29 -3.45 -9.21 -7.33
C ARG A 29 -3.71 -10.61 -6.82
N GLU A 30 -2.71 -11.48 -6.94
CA GLU A 30 -2.80 -12.86 -6.46
C GLU A 30 -2.72 -12.89 -4.93
N VAL A 31 -1.76 -12.18 -4.33
CA VAL A 31 -1.56 -12.13 -2.87
C VAL A 31 -2.79 -11.60 -2.15
N VAL A 32 -3.40 -10.51 -2.66
CA VAL A 32 -4.61 -9.91 -2.07
C VAL A 32 -5.86 -10.71 -2.45
N GLY A 33 -5.93 -11.23 -3.68
CA GLY A 33 -7.05 -12.02 -4.18
C GLY A 33 -8.40 -11.32 -3.98
N ARG A 34 -9.28 -11.95 -3.18
CA ARG A 34 -10.64 -11.46 -2.89
C ARG A 34 -10.75 -10.77 -1.52
N ALA A 35 -9.63 -10.43 -0.88
CA ALA A 35 -9.65 -9.80 0.43
C ALA A 35 -10.37 -8.44 0.39
N ARG A 36 -11.25 -8.21 1.37
CA ARG A 36 -11.95 -6.92 1.54
C ARG A 36 -11.15 -5.90 2.34
N VAL A 37 -10.22 -6.39 3.17
CA VAL A 37 -9.38 -5.58 4.06
C VAL A 37 -7.96 -6.08 3.91
N VAL A 38 -7.03 -5.16 3.69
CA VAL A 38 -5.59 -5.43 3.59
C VAL A 38 -4.89 -4.57 4.63
N PHE A 39 -4.06 -5.21 5.46
CA PHE A 39 -3.21 -4.52 6.42
C PHE A 39 -1.85 -4.27 5.77
N LEU A 40 -1.45 -3.00 5.71
CA LEU A 40 -0.17 -2.59 5.15
C LEU A 40 0.68 -1.93 6.23
N GLY A 41 1.56 -2.73 6.84
CA GLY A 41 2.48 -2.27 7.88
C GLY A 41 3.75 -1.62 7.33
N GLU A 42 4.58 -1.15 8.25
CA GLU A 42 5.96 -0.73 8.02
C GLU A 42 6.88 -1.35 9.07
N SER A 43 8.15 -1.60 8.72
CA SER A 43 9.09 -2.21 9.67
C SER A 43 9.67 -1.19 10.65
N ALA A 44 9.63 0.11 10.33
CA ALA A 44 10.03 1.19 11.22
C ALA A 44 9.30 2.49 10.85
N HIS A 45 9.06 3.33 11.86
CA HIS A 45 8.50 4.65 11.65
C HIS A 45 9.52 5.64 11.08
N PHE A 46 9.01 6.63 10.34
CA PHE A 46 9.78 7.75 9.80
C PHE A 46 10.87 7.39 8.77
N THR A 47 10.82 6.19 8.19
CA THR A 47 11.66 5.80 7.06
C THR A 47 11.00 6.22 5.74
N ALA A 48 11.70 7.01 4.94
CA ALA A 48 11.16 7.55 3.70
C ALA A 48 10.82 6.44 2.68
N GLU A 49 11.64 5.39 2.62
CA GLU A 49 11.48 4.23 1.75
C GLU A 49 10.18 3.47 2.07
N PHE A 50 9.87 3.25 3.36
CA PHE A 50 8.61 2.62 3.77
C PHE A 50 7.40 3.48 3.40
N ASN A 51 7.47 4.79 3.61
CA ASN A 51 6.39 5.68 3.18
C ASN A 51 6.17 5.66 1.66
N ARG A 52 7.25 5.66 0.88
CA ARG A 52 7.19 5.62 -0.58
C ARG A 52 6.57 4.33 -1.09
N ILE A 53 7.02 3.16 -0.62
CA ILE A 53 6.43 1.89 -1.06
C ILE A 53 4.98 1.77 -0.62
N ARG A 54 4.62 2.28 0.57
CA ARG A 54 3.23 2.31 1.04
C ARG A 54 2.34 3.17 0.15
N ASP A 55 2.82 4.33 -0.32
CA ASP A 55 2.10 5.15 -1.30
C ASP A 55 1.91 4.39 -2.64
N ARG A 56 2.97 3.75 -3.18
CA ARG A 56 2.85 2.94 -4.41
C ARG A 56 1.78 1.85 -4.26
N VAL A 57 1.89 1.03 -3.21
CA VAL A 57 0.98 -0.09 -2.96
C VAL A 57 -0.45 0.40 -2.73
N LEU A 58 -0.64 1.48 -1.96
CA LEU A 58 -1.96 2.07 -1.76
C LEU A 58 -2.59 2.51 -3.08
N ARG A 59 -1.85 3.22 -3.92
CA ARG A 59 -2.33 3.68 -5.24
C ARG A 59 -2.69 2.50 -6.13
N PHE A 60 -1.89 1.44 -6.14
CA PHE A 60 -2.20 0.20 -6.86
C PHE A 60 -3.52 -0.42 -6.36
N LEU A 61 -3.67 -0.61 -5.04
CA LEU A 61 -4.89 -1.17 -4.46
C LEU A 61 -6.13 -0.34 -4.81
N VAL A 62 -6.03 0.98 -4.79
CA VAL A 62 -7.13 1.88 -5.18
C VAL A 62 -7.43 1.80 -6.67
N ARG A 63 -6.43 2.07 -7.52
CA ARG A 63 -6.59 2.23 -8.99
C ARG A 63 -6.87 0.90 -9.70
N ARG A 64 -6.24 -0.18 -9.24
CA ARG A 64 -6.21 -1.48 -9.92
C ARG A 64 -7.08 -2.52 -9.25
N MET A 65 -7.34 -2.41 -7.95
CA MET A 65 -8.11 -3.39 -7.17
C MET A 65 -9.39 -2.84 -6.53
N GLY A 66 -9.70 -1.55 -6.71
CA GLY A 66 -10.98 -0.96 -6.32
C GLY A 66 -11.16 -0.70 -4.83
N PHE A 67 -10.08 -0.66 -4.05
CA PHE A 67 -10.15 -0.24 -2.64
C PHE A 67 -10.52 1.25 -2.56
N SER A 68 -11.42 1.60 -1.64
CA SER A 68 -11.99 2.96 -1.54
C SER A 68 -12.00 3.53 -0.12
N ALA A 69 -11.39 2.83 0.84
CA ALA A 69 -11.28 3.26 2.22
C ALA A 69 -9.83 3.09 2.70
N LEU A 70 -9.32 4.10 3.41
CA LEU A 70 -8.00 4.11 4.03
C LEU A 70 -8.17 4.30 5.54
N VAL A 71 -7.56 3.41 6.31
CA VAL A 71 -7.45 3.51 7.77
C VAL A 71 -5.97 3.72 8.09
N LEU A 72 -5.68 4.71 8.92
CA LEU A 72 -4.32 5.02 9.38
C LEU A 72 -4.19 4.62 10.84
N GLU A 73 -2.97 4.28 11.26
CA GLU A 73 -2.60 4.11 12.66
C GLU A 73 -2.54 5.49 13.35
N SER A 74 -3.73 6.09 13.49
CA SER A 74 -3.95 7.41 14.07
C SER A 74 -5.28 7.42 14.80
N GLY A 75 -5.51 8.45 15.61
CA GLY A 75 -6.76 8.60 16.34
C GLY A 75 -7.95 8.93 15.44
N LEU A 76 -9.15 8.65 15.95
CA LEU A 76 -10.41 8.98 15.27
C LEU A 76 -10.54 10.49 14.97
N PRO A 77 -10.23 11.43 15.89
CA PRO A 77 -10.30 12.86 15.60
C PRO A 77 -9.44 13.29 14.41
N GLU A 78 -8.21 12.79 14.34
CA GLU A 78 -7.25 13.04 13.26
C GLU A 78 -7.76 12.48 11.94
N GLY A 79 -8.28 11.25 11.95
CA GLY A 79 -8.89 10.63 10.77
C GLY A 79 -10.10 11.41 10.23
N LEU A 80 -10.93 11.98 11.11
CA LEU A 80 -12.06 12.84 10.71
C LEU A 80 -11.58 14.14 10.06
N ALA A 81 -10.55 14.77 10.61
CA ALA A 81 -9.94 15.97 10.05
C ALA A 81 -9.36 15.71 8.65
N VAL A 82 -8.53 14.68 8.51
CA VAL A 82 -7.96 14.27 7.22
C VAL A 82 -9.06 13.91 6.22
N GLY A 83 -10.08 13.16 6.65
CA GLY A 83 -11.19 12.79 5.78
C GLY A 83 -11.97 14.01 5.27
N ARG A 84 -12.19 15.05 6.09
CA ARG A 84 -12.77 16.32 5.63
C ARG A 84 -11.88 16.99 4.60
N TRP A 85 -10.58 17.08 4.89
CA TRP A 85 -9.60 17.71 4.01
C TRP A 85 -9.52 17.04 2.63
N VAL A 86 -9.42 15.70 2.57
CA VAL A 86 -9.40 14.93 1.30
C VAL A 86 -10.68 15.17 0.48
N ARG A 87 -11.81 15.46 1.13
CA ARG A 87 -13.09 15.79 0.47
C ARG A 87 -13.25 17.29 0.17
N GLY A 88 -12.17 18.08 0.20
CA GLY A 88 -12.17 19.50 -0.12
C GLY A 88 -12.80 20.41 0.94
N ARG A 89 -12.91 19.95 2.19
CA ARG A 89 -13.40 20.75 3.33
C ARG A 89 -12.25 21.17 4.24
N ALA A 90 -12.51 22.06 5.19
CA ALA A 90 -11.55 22.39 6.23
C ALA A 90 -11.23 21.15 7.09
N GLY A 91 -9.93 20.95 7.34
CA GLY A 91 -9.39 19.93 8.25
C GLY A 91 -9.77 20.24 9.68
#